data_AF-A0A7V5DLV0-F1
#
_entry.id   AF-A0A7V5DLV0-F1
#
_cell.length_a   1.000
_cell.length_b   1.000
_cell.length_c   1.000
_cell.angle_alpha   90.00
_cell.angle_beta   90.00
_cell.angle_gamma   90.00
#
_symmetry.space_group_name_H-M   'P 1'
#
loop_
_entity.id
_entity.type
_entity.pdbx_description
1 polymer ?
#
loop_
_entity_poly.entity_id
_entity_poly.type
_entity_poly.pdbx_seq_one_letter_code
_entity_poly.pdbx_strand_id
1 'polypeptide(L)' 'VVHCYEDGKTFEVEFVTGEGKTIAVVTLAEPDIRPMRHEEILHVRALVST' A
#
# COMPACT_ATOMS: atom_id res chain seq x y z
N VAL A 1 2.11 -3.49 -2.60
CA VAL A 1 2.91 -3.24 -3.82
C VAL A 1 2.49 -4.28 -4.84
N VAL A 2 2.07 -3.86 -6.02
CA VAL A 2 1.67 -4.75 -7.12
C VAL A 2 2.70 -4.75 -8.25
N HIS A 3 3.53 -3.71 -8.34
CA HIS A 3 4.65 -3.64 -9.29
C HIS A 3 5.82 -2.85 -8.68
N CYS A 4 7.04 -3.29 -8.98
CA CYS A 4 8.28 -2.56 -8.71
C CYS A 4 8.93 -2.24 -10.05
N TYR A 5 9.24 -0.97 -10.31
CA TYR A 5 9.92 -0.57 -11.54
C TYR A 5 11.42 -0.95 -11.49
N GLU A 6 12.06 -0.96 -12.66
CA GLU A 6 13.46 -1.44 -12.82
C GLU A 6 14.49 -0.70 -11.94
N ASP A 7 14.22 0.55 -11.59
CA ASP A 7 15.08 1.37 -10.73
C ASP A 7 15.06 0.95 -9.25
N GLY A 8 14.10 0.10 -8.86
CA GLY A 8 13.88 -0.33 -7.47
C GLY A 8 13.47 0.79 -6.53
N LYS A 9 13.07 1.96 -7.04
CA LYS A 9 12.74 3.17 -6.26
C LYS A 9 11.32 3.64 -6.48
N THR A 10 10.67 3.16 -7.53
CA THR A 10 9.30 3.51 -7.88
C THR A 10 8.43 2.26 -7.80
N PHE A 11 7.21 2.42 -7.28
CA PHE A 11 6.31 1.29 -7.01
C PHE A 11 4.89 1.64 -7.41
N GLU A 12 4.17 0.68 -8.03
CA GLU A 12 2.72 0.73 -7.99
C GLU A 12 2.20 0.09 -6.71
N VAL A 13 1.37 0.85 -6.00
CA VAL A 13 0.77 0.45 -4.74
C VAL A 13 -0.74 0.49 -4.88
N GLU A 14 -1.34 -0.68 -4.67
CA GLU A 14 -2.78 -0.82 -4.52
C GLU A 14 -3.18 -0.63 -3.05
N PHE A 15 -4.13 0.26 -2.80
CA PHE A 15 -4.80 0.41 -1.53
C PHE A 15 -6.11 -0.38 -1.56
N VAL A 16 -6.29 -1.28 -0.60
CA VAL A 16 -7.47 -2.16 -0.50
C VAL A 16 -8.21 -1.96 0.82
N THR A 17 -9.51 -2.18 0.82
CA THR A 17 -10.31 -2.32 2.06
C THR A 17 -9.98 -3.63 2.76
N GLY A 18 -10.42 -3.79 4.01
CA GLY A 18 -10.34 -5.07 4.74
C GLY A 18 -11.10 -6.23 4.07
N GLU A 19 -11.99 -5.94 3.12
CA GLU A 19 -12.70 -6.95 2.31
C GLU A 19 -11.95 -7.30 1.01
N GLY A 20 -10.78 -6.69 0.78
CA GLY A 20 -10.01 -6.87 -0.44
C GLY A 20 -10.49 -6.03 -1.63
N LYS A 21 -11.35 -5.03 -1.42
CA LYS A 21 -11.81 -4.15 -2.50
C LYS A 21 -10.77 -3.05 -2.77
N THR A 22 -10.36 -2.88 -4.03
CA THR A 22 -9.50 -1.79 -4.47
C THR A 22 -10.15 -0.42 -4.24
N ILE A 23 -9.40 0.49 -3.61
CA ILE A 23 -9.77 1.89 -3.41
C ILE A 23 -9.05 2.77 -4.44
N ALA A 24 -7.75 2.53 -4.63
CA ALA A 24 -6.90 3.24 -5.58
C ALA A 24 -5.66 2.42 -5.92
N VAL A 25 -5.08 2.71 -7.09
CA VAL A 25 -3.73 2.30 -7.46
C VAL A 25 -2.95 3.58 -7.75
N VAL A 26 -1.82 3.76 -7.07
CA VAL A 26 -1.00 4.96 -7.18
C VAL A 26 0.47 4.62 -7.32
N THR A 27 1.22 5.49 -7.99
CA THR A 27 2.67 5.44 -8.05
C THR A 27 3.26 6.15 -6.83
N LEU A 28 4.08 5.45 -6.05
CA LEU A 28 4.79 5.98 -4.88
C LEU A 28 6.29 5.79 -5.01
N ALA A 29 7.05 6.67 -4.36
CA ALA A 29 8.50 6.54 -4.26
C ALA A 29 8.88 5.73 -3.00
N GLU A 30 10.12 5.22 -2.99
CA GLU A 30 10.70 4.49 -1.85
C GLU A 30 10.48 5.15 -0.47
N PRO A 31 10.67 6.47 -0.26
CA PRO A 31 10.44 7.09 1.04
C PRO A 31 8.96 7.15 1.48
N ASP A 32 8.01 6.94 0.57
CA ASP A 32 6.58 6.98 0.87
C ASP A 32 6.05 5.64 1.41
N ILE A 33 6.84 4.57 1.31
CA ILE A 33 6.43 3.21 1.66
C ILE A 33 7.41 2.55 2.63
N ARG A 34 6.90 1.64 3.46
CA ARG A 34 7.73 0.81 4.34
C ARG A 34 7.39 -0.67 4.14
N PRO A 35 8.37 -1.57 4.03
CA PRO A 35 8.11 -3.01 4.03
C PRO A 35 7.41 -3.45 5.31
N MET A 36 6.37 -4.26 5.17
CA MET A 36 5.68 -4.91 6.29
C MET A 36 6.47 -6.16 6.71
N ARG A 37 6.76 -6.28 8.01
CA ARG A 37 7.41 -7.47 8.59
C ARG A 37 6.38 -8.48 9.10
N HIS A 38 6.82 -9.72 9.29
CA HIS A 38 5.94 -10.81 9.72
C HIS A 38 5.39 -10.60 11.15
N GLU A 39 6.13 -9.91 12.01
CA GLU A 39 5.79 -9.67 13.40
C GLU A 39 4.86 -8.46 13.62
N GLU A 40 4.43 -7.81 12.55
CA GLU A 40 3.59 -6.62 12.62
C GLU A 40 2.10 -6.95 12.76
N ILE A 41 1.42 -6.24 13.65
CA ILE A 41 -0.03 -6.31 13.80
C ILE A 41 -0.64 -5.25 12.88
N LEU A 42 -1.46 -5.67 11.91
CA LEU A 42 -2.21 -4.75 11.07
C LEU A 42 -3.22 -3.97 11.93
N HIS A 43 -2.97 -2.67 12.10
CA HIS A 43 -3.93 -1.76 12.72
C HIS A 43 -4.86 -1.19 11.64
N VAL A 44 -6.11 -1.62 11.65
CA VAL A 44 -7.13 -1.10 10.72
C VAL A 44 -8.01 -0.09 11.44
N ARG A 45 -8.19 1.08 10.84
CA ARG A 45 -9.21 2.07 11.23
C ARG A 45 -10.25 2.17 10.14
N ALA A 46 -11.50 2.45 10.52
CA ALA A 46 -12.55 2.74 9.56
C ALA A 46 -12.16 3.97 8.73
N LEU A 47 -12.22 3.83 7.40
CA LEU A 47 -12.15 4.97 6.50
C LEU A 47 -13.44 5.77 6.63
N VAL A 48 -13.34 7.01 7.07
CA VAL A 48 -14.46 7.95 7.06
C VAL A 48 -14.56 8.51 5.65
N SER A 49 -15.66 8.21 4.95
CA SER A 49 -16.03 8.93 3.73
C SER A 49 -16.90 10.10 4.13
N THR A 50 -16.45 11.32 3.84
CA THR A 50 -17.25 12.55 3.93
C THR A 50 -18.22 12.64 2.76
#